data_AF-A0ABD1Q1W8-F1
#
_entry.id   AF-A0ABD1Q1W8-F1
#
_cell.length_a   1.000
_cell.length_b   1.000
_cell.length_c   1.000
_cell.angle_alpha   90.00
_cell.angle_beta   90.00
_cell.angle_gamma   90.00
#
_symmetry.space_group_name_H-M   'P 1'
#
loop_
_entity.id
_entity.type
_entity.pdbx_description
1 polymer ?
#
loop_
_entity_poly.entity_id
_entity_poly.type
_entity_poly.pdbx_seq_one_letter_code
_entity_poly.pdbx_strand_id
1 'polypeptide(L)'
;MANELTEQKKVGLGLVGFGILFSFLGILLFFDRGLLALGNIFWLSGIALLLGWRSTLNLFTNRSNYKGSIAFLLGIFFIFVRWPVVGIIVEMYGCIVLFSGFWPSIKVFLYQIPVFGWILQYPILLINRFWGSSG
;
A
#
# COMPACT_ATOMS: atom_id res chain seq x y z
N MET A 1 -19.62 2.48 15.28
CA MET A 1 -19.16 3.28 14.13
C MET A 1 -17.69 3.70 14.20
N ALA A 2 -17.19 4.41 15.22
CA ALA A 2 -15.76 4.79 15.27
C ALA A 2 -14.80 3.58 15.48
N ASN A 3 -15.26 2.54 16.18
CA ASN A 3 -14.44 1.33 16.43
C ASN A 3 -14.32 0.43 15.20
N GLU A 4 -15.36 0.31 14.37
CA GLU A 4 -15.35 -0.56 13.18
C GLU A 4 -14.33 -0.10 12.12
N LEU A 5 -14.20 1.22 11.93
CA LEU A 5 -13.22 1.79 11.02
C LEU A 5 -11.78 1.49 11.46
N THR A 6 -11.52 1.43 12.77
CA THR A 6 -10.20 1.09 13.32
C THR A 6 -9.87 -0.40 13.14
N GLU A 7 -10.84 -1.29 13.36
CA GLU A 7 -10.66 -2.73 13.15
C GLU A 7 -10.40 -3.06 11.67
N GLN A 8 -11.15 -2.45 10.75
CA GLN A 8 -10.92 -2.59 9.30
C GLN A 8 -9.53 -2.09 8.90
N LYS A 9 -9.07 -0.96 9.46
CA LYS A 9 -7.73 -0.42 9.20
C LYS A 9 -6.62 -1.32 9.75
N LYS A 10 -6.84 -1.94 10.92
CA LYS A 10 -5.89 -2.88 11.53
C LYS A 10 -5.76 -4.14 10.67
N VAL A 11 -6.87 -4.66 10.15
CA VAL A 11 -6.89 -5.75 9.18
C VAL A 11 -6.22 -5.32 7.86
N GLY A 12 -6.50 -4.11 7.37
CA GLY A 12 -5.87 -3.56 6.17
C GLY A 12 -4.36 -3.45 6.28
N LEU A 13 -3.84 -3.00 7.43
CA LEU A 13 -2.40 -2.95 7.71
C LEU A 13 -1.79 -4.36 7.72
N GLY A 14 -2.50 -5.34 8.30
CA GLY A 14 -2.13 -6.74 8.25
C GLY A 14 -2.05 -7.28 6.81
N LEU A 15 -3.04 -6.95 5.97
CA LEU A 15 -3.05 -7.34 4.55
C LEU A 15 -1.90 -6.72 3.74
N VAL A 16 -1.60 -5.43 3.97
CA VAL A 16 -0.43 -4.78 3.33
C VAL A 16 0.86 -5.49 3.72
N GLY A 17 1.04 -5.79 5.01
CA GLY A 17 2.19 -6.55 5.50
C GLY A 17 2.26 -7.96 4.89
N PHE A 18 1.12 -8.64 4.80
CA PHE A 18 1.02 -9.97 4.18
C PHE A 18 1.37 -9.93 2.69
N GLY A 19 0.93 -8.90 1.97
CA GLY A 19 1.26 -8.69 0.56
C GLY A 19 2.75 -8.50 0.33
N ILE A 20 3.40 -7.67 1.16
CA ILE A 20 4.86 -7.46 1.10
C ILE A 20 5.61 -8.77 1.41
N LEU A 21 5.17 -9.52 2.42
CA LEU A 21 5.75 -10.83 2.74
C LEU A 21 5.60 -11.82 1.58
N PHE A 22 4.42 -11.89 0.96
CA PHE A 22 4.20 -12.77 -0.19
C PHE A 22 5.01 -12.36 -1.41
N SER A 23 5.13 -11.07 -1.71
CA SER A 23 5.99 -10.58 -2.79
C SER A 23 7.47 -10.87 -2.51
N PHE A 24 7.92 -10.71 -1.27
CA PHE A 24 9.28 -11.07 -0.87
C PHE A 24 9.54 -12.58 -1.01
N LEU A 25 8.58 -13.42 -0.60
CA LEU A 25 8.65 -14.86 -0.74
C LEU A 25 8.65 -15.28 -2.23
N GLY A 26 7.87 -14.60 -3.07
CA GLY A 26 7.87 -14.79 -4.52
C GLY A 26 9.23 -14.48 -5.17
N ILE A 27 9.93 -13.44 -4.70
CA ILE A 27 11.28 -13.12 -5.16
C ILE A 27 12.27 -14.20 -4.70
N LEU A 28 12.19 -14.65 -3.44
CA LEU A 28 13.05 -15.71 -2.90
C LEU A 28 12.87 -17.07 -3.59
N LEU A 29 11.64 -17.41 -3.99
CA LEU A 29 11.30 -18.63 -4.73
C LEU A 29 11.58 -18.51 -6.24
N PHE A 30 12.66 -17.82 -6.64
CA PHE A 30 13.07 -17.66 -8.04
C PHE A 30 12.04 -16.92 -8.91
N PHE A 31 11.46 -15.83 -8.38
CA PHE A 31 10.39 -15.07 -9.05
C PHE A 31 9.17 -15.93 -9.38
N ASP A 32 8.65 -16.63 -8.37
CA ASP A 32 7.40 -17.38 -8.51
C ASP A 32 6.24 -16.42 -8.84
N ARG A 33 5.67 -16.61 -10.03
CA ARG A 33 4.64 -15.73 -10.60
C ARG A 33 3.35 -15.75 -9.78
N GLY A 34 3.02 -16.88 -9.18
CA GLY A 34 1.82 -17.05 -8.37
C GLY A 34 1.93 -16.29 -7.05
N LEU A 35 3.06 -16.41 -6.36
CA LEU A 35 3.30 -15.69 -5.11
C LEU A 35 3.40 -14.17 -5.32
N LEU A 36 4.06 -13.73 -6.40
CA LEU A 36 4.11 -12.29 -6.75
C LEU A 36 2.72 -11.73 -7.05
N ALA A 37 1.91 -12.45 -7.83
CA ALA A 37 0.54 -12.03 -8.13
C ALA A 37 -0.34 -11.99 -6.87
N LEU A 38 -0.24 -13.00 -5.99
CA LEU A 38 -0.93 -13.01 -4.70
C LEU A 38 -0.48 -11.84 -3.82
N GLY A 39 0.83 -11.58 -3.74
CA GLY A 39 1.39 -10.46 -2.99
C GLY A 39 0.79 -9.12 -3.43
N ASN A 40 0.68 -8.90 -4.74
CA ASN A 40 0.10 -7.68 -5.30
C ASN A 40 -1.40 -7.55 -5.02
N ILE A 41 -2.16 -8.65 -5.07
CA ILE A 41 -3.59 -8.66 -4.71
C ILE A 41 -3.77 -8.34 -3.22
N PHE A 42 -2.99 -8.97 -2.34
CA PHE A 42 -3.05 -8.71 -0.90
C PHE A 42 -2.67 -7.26 -0.57
N TRP A 43 -1.64 -6.74 -1.23
CA TRP A 43 -1.20 -5.36 -1.05
C TRP A 43 -2.26 -4.35 -1.49
N LEU A 44 -2.82 -4.51 -2.70
CA LEU A 44 -3.93 -3.69 -3.20
C LEU A 44 -5.15 -3.75 -2.31
N SER A 45 -5.54 -4.95 -1.88
CA SER A 45 -6.68 -5.15 -0.99
C SER A 45 -6.43 -4.49 0.37
N GLY A 46 -5.19 -4.54 0.88
CA GLY A 46 -4.80 -3.86 2.11
C GLY A 46 -4.90 -2.35 1.99
N ILE A 47 -4.40 -1.76 0.88
CA ILE A 47 -4.55 -0.34 0.58
C ILE A 47 -6.03 0.03 0.40
N ALA A 48 -6.82 -0.80 -0.27
CA ALA A 48 -8.25 -0.56 -0.46
C ALA A 48 -9.02 -0.54 0.87
N LEU A 49 -8.66 -1.41 1.82
CA LEU A 49 -9.22 -1.43 3.17
C LEU A 49 -8.73 -0.24 4.01
N LEU A 50 -7.46 0.15 3.86
CA LEU A 50 -6.88 1.29 4.57
C LEU A 50 -7.46 2.63 4.13
N LEU A 51 -7.83 2.80 2.85
CA LEU A 51 -8.39 4.04 2.29
C LEU A 51 -9.91 4.00 2.10
N GLY A 52 -10.53 2.84 2.22
CA GLY A 52 -11.95 2.61 2.03
C GLY A 52 -12.34 2.38 0.56
N TRP A 53 -13.25 1.41 0.35
CA TRP A 53 -13.70 0.93 -0.97
C TRP A 53 -14.15 2.04 -1.92
N ARG A 54 -14.89 3.05 -1.43
CA ARG A 54 -15.40 4.15 -2.27
C ARG A 54 -14.29 5.08 -2.77
N SER A 55 -13.27 5.30 -1.95
CA SER A 55 -12.10 6.12 -2.27
C SER A 55 -11.20 5.42 -3.29
N THR A 56 -10.99 4.11 -3.13
CA THR A 56 -10.19 3.28 -4.06
C THR A 56 -10.89 3.02 -5.40
N LEU A 57 -12.23 2.90 -5.43
CA LEU A 57 -12.96 2.80 -6.70
C LEU A 57 -12.98 4.12 -7.47
N ASN A 58 -13.14 5.24 -6.77
CA ASN A 58 -13.06 6.57 -7.38
C ASN A 58 -11.67 6.87 -7.93
N LEU A 59 -10.65 6.14 -7.47
CA LEU A 59 -9.29 6.19 -7.97
C LEU A 59 -9.08 5.50 -9.30
N PHE A 60 -9.53 4.25 -9.38
CA PHE A 60 -9.41 3.44 -10.59
C PHE A 60 -10.32 3.98 -11.71
N THR A 61 -11.41 4.66 -11.36
CA THR A 61 -12.42 5.14 -12.31
C THR A 61 -12.23 6.60 -12.75
N ASN A 62 -11.38 7.38 -12.07
CA ASN A 62 -11.20 8.80 -12.44
C ASN A 62 -10.45 8.97 -13.76
N ARG A 63 -10.99 9.80 -14.66
CA ARG A 63 -10.38 10.09 -15.97
C ARG A 63 -8.97 10.71 -15.89
N SER A 64 -8.59 11.28 -14.75
CA SER A 64 -7.24 11.86 -14.59
C SER A 64 -6.15 10.79 -14.34
N ASN A 65 -6.53 9.59 -13.88
CA ASN A 65 -5.60 8.57 -13.36
C ASN A 65 -5.56 7.28 -14.18
N TYR A 66 -6.26 7.24 -15.32
CA TYR A 66 -6.35 6.05 -16.19
C TYR A 66 -4.96 5.55 -16.64
N LYS A 67 -4.00 6.47 -16.85
CA LYS A 67 -2.63 6.13 -17.24
C LYS A 67 -1.93 5.26 -16.19
N GLY A 68 -2.12 5.58 -14.91
CA GLY A 68 -1.57 4.82 -13.79
C GLY A 68 -2.25 3.47 -13.63
N SER A 69 -3.59 3.41 -13.70
CA SER A 69 -4.35 2.15 -13.59
C SER A 69 -4.03 1.16 -14.71
N ILE A 70 -3.91 1.66 -15.95
CA ILE A 70 -3.52 0.82 -17.09
C ILE A 70 -2.07 0.33 -16.94
N ALA A 71 -1.13 1.20 -16.54
CA ALA A 71 0.26 0.79 -16.32
C ALA A 71 0.38 -0.24 -15.19
N PHE A 72 -0.42 -0.10 -14.13
CA PHE A 72 -0.47 -1.05 -13.02
C PHE A 72 -1.06 -2.40 -13.42
N LEU A 73 -2.18 -2.41 -14.17
CA LEU A 73 -2.75 -3.62 -14.76
C LEU A 73 -1.81 -4.29 -15.76
N LEU A 74 -1.11 -3.51 -16.58
CA LEU A 74 -0.07 -4.01 -17.47
C LEU A 74 1.10 -4.62 -16.69
N GLY A 75 1.51 -4.02 -15.58
CA GLY A 75 2.52 -4.58 -14.66
C GLY A 75 2.13 -5.97 -14.18
N ILE A 76 0.90 -6.13 -13.66
CA ILE A 76 0.34 -7.43 -13.25
C ILE A 76 0.32 -8.41 -14.43
N PHE A 77 -0.08 -7.96 -15.62
CA PHE A 77 -0.09 -8.80 -16.81
C PHE A 77 1.31 -9.27 -17.20
N PHE A 78 2.32 -8.40 -17.12
CA PHE A 78 3.71 -8.76 -17.38
C PHE A 78 4.28 -9.72 -16.33
N ILE A 79 3.85 -9.63 -15.06
CA ILE A 79 4.20 -10.61 -14.02
C ILE A 79 3.71 -12.02 -14.40
N PHE A 80 2.51 -12.13 -14.99
CA PHE A 80 2.00 -13.39 -15.54
C PHE A 80 2.81 -13.90 -16.75
N VAL A 81 3.24 -12.99 -17.64
CA VAL A 81 3.93 -13.32 -18.90
C VAL A 81 5.44 -13.42 -18.69
N ARG A 82 5.96 -14.55 -18.18
CA ARG A 82 7.39 -15.03 -18.17
C ARG A 82 8.51 -14.00 -17.84
N TRP A 83 8.18 -12.75 -17.52
CA TRP A 83 9.04 -11.58 -17.34
C TRP A 83 8.65 -10.84 -16.05
N PRO A 84 8.69 -11.52 -14.89
CA PRO A 84 8.29 -10.96 -13.60
C PRO A 84 9.10 -9.72 -13.21
N VAL A 85 10.39 -9.67 -13.58
CA VAL A 85 11.27 -8.53 -13.29
C VAL A 85 10.77 -7.25 -13.97
N VAL A 86 10.43 -7.31 -15.27
CA VAL A 86 9.89 -6.15 -15.99
C VAL A 86 8.50 -5.80 -15.49
N GLY A 87 7.68 -6.82 -15.18
CA GLY A 87 6.38 -6.63 -14.55
C GLY A 87 6.44 -5.82 -13.26
N ILE A 88 7.35 -6.15 -12.34
CA ILE A 88 7.56 -5.41 -11.08
C ILE A 88 7.96 -3.95 -11.33
N ILE A 89 8.86 -3.69 -12.28
CA ILE A 89 9.31 -2.31 -12.60
C ILE A 89 8.15 -1.49 -13.17
N VAL A 90 7.41 -2.05 -14.13
CA VAL A 90 6.25 -1.41 -14.75
C VAL A 90 5.13 -1.19 -13.72
N GLU A 91 4.91 -2.17 -12.85
CA GLU A 91 3.94 -2.08 -11.77
C GLU A 91 4.29 -0.98 -10.78
N MET A 92 5.55 -0.89 -10.33
CA MET A 92 6.02 0.17 -9.43
C MET A 92 5.82 1.55 -10.07
N TYR A 93 6.14 1.70 -11.36
CA TYR A 93 5.92 2.93 -12.10
C TYR A 93 4.43 3.28 -12.19
N GLY A 94 3.60 2.29 -12.55
CA GLY A 94 2.16 2.44 -12.60
C GLY A 94 1.59 2.86 -11.25
N CYS A 95 2.08 2.27 -10.16
CA CYS A 95 1.65 2.58 -8.81
C CYS A 95 2.03 4.01 -8.38
N ILE A 96 3.26 4.46 -8.65
CA ILE A 96 3.68 5.85 -8.36
C ILE A 96 2.79 6.86 -9.11
N VAL A 97 2.51 6.59 -10.39
CA VAL A 97 1.63 7.45 -11.21
C VAL A 97 0.18 7.43 -10.71
N LEU A 98 -0.33 6.26 -10.30
CA LEU A 98 -1.66 6.10 -9.69
C LEU A 98 -1.78 6.86 -8.35
N PHE A 99 -0.75 6.75 -7.50
CA PHE A 99 -0.68 7.40 -6.20
C PHE A 99 -0.49 8.92 -6.30
N SER A 100 0.21 9.42 -7.32
CA SER A 100 0.37 10.85 -7.58
C SER A 100 -0.97 11.56 -7.72
N GLY A 101 -1.92 10.93 -8.43
CA GLY A 101 -3.29 11.42 -8.57
C GLY A 101 -4.17 11.23 -7.34
N PHE A 102 -3.73 10.44 -6.34
CA PHE A 102 -4.47 10.21 -5.09
C PHE A 102 -3.95 10.91 -3.86
N TRP A 103 -2.82 11.60 -3.98
CA TRP A 103 -2.18 12.28 -2.87
C TRP A 103 -3.11 13.14 -2.00
N PRO A 104 -4.10 13.89 -2.54
CA PRO A 104 -5.03 14.65 -1.70
C PRO A 104 -5.94 13.76 -0.84
N SER A 105 -6.47 12.68 -1.40
CA SER A 105 -7.33 11.74 -0.67
C SER A 105 -6.55 10.92 0.35
N ILE A 106 -5.29 10.55 0.05
CA ILE A 106 -4.39 9.91 1.01
C ILE A 106 -4.19 10.81 2.22
N LYS A 107 -3.87 12.10 2.02
CA LYS A 107 -3.68 13.05 3.13
C LYS A 107 -4.92 13.16 4.00
N VAL A 108 -6.09 13.36 3.41
CA VAL A 108 -7.37 13.46 4.15
C VAL A 108 -7.63 12.19 4.95
N PHE A 109 -7.34 11.01 4.38
CA PHE A 109 -7.52 9.75 5.08
C PHE A 109 -6.46 9.50 6.16
N LEU A 110 -5.21 9.90 5.93
CA LEU A 110 -4.11 9.81 6.90
C LEU A 110 -4.41 10.70 8.13
N TYR A 111 -4.97 11.89 7.92
CA TYR A 111 -5.46 12.76 9.00
C TYR A 111 -6.66 12.16 9.75
N GLN A 112 -7.46 11.33 9.10
CA GLN A 112 -8.59 10.59 9.70
C GLN A 112 -8.15 9.27 10.39
N ILE A 113 -6.85 8.95 10.39
CA ILE A 113 -6.30 7.78 11.09
C ILE A 113 -5.56 8.28 12.34
N PRO A 114 -6.21 8.33 13.52
CA PRO A 114 -5.54 8.61 14.79
C PRO A 114 -4.54 7.51 15.22
N VAL A 115 -4.47 6.39 14.47
CA VAL A 115 -3.60 5.23 14.76
C VAL A 115 -2.11 5.54 14.53
N PHE A 116 -1.76 6.47 13.62
CA PHE A 116 -0.37 6.91 13.51
C PHE A 116 0.12 7.64 14.77
N GLY A 117 -0.79 8.20 15.57
CA GLY A 117 -0.48 8.82 16.86
C GLY A 117 0.10 7.83 17.88
N TRP A 118 -0.34 6.58 17.90
CA TRP A 118 0.16 5.55 18.83
C TRP A 118 1.46 4.90 18.38
N ILE A 119 1.63 4.64 17.07
CA ILE A 119 2.86 4.04 16.52
C ILE A 119 4.04 5.02 16.55
N LEU A 120 3.78 6.34 16.43
CA LEU A 120 4.77 7.40 16.60
C LEU A 120 5.01 7.78 18.06
N GLN A 121 4.07 7.53 18.99
CA GLN A 121 4.25 7.89 20.39
C GLN A 121 5.42 7.15 21.05
N TYR A 122 5.64 5.88 20.69
CA TYR A 122 6.75 5.09 21.24
C TYR A 122 8.15 5.58 20.80
N PRO A 123 8.45 5.81 19.50
CA PRO A 123 9.76 6.30 19.08
C PRO A 123 10.00 7.77 19.47
N ILE A 124 8.98 8.62 19.50
CA ILE A 124 9.12 10.04 19.86
C ILE A 124 9.42 10.20 21.36
N LEU A 125 8.75 9.45 22.23
CA LEU A 125 9.05 9.48 23.67
C LEU A 125 10.46 8.95 23.99
N LEU A 126 10.92 7.94 23.24
CA LEU A 126 12.28 7.42 23.38
C LEU A 126 13.33 8.46 22.96
N ILE A 127 13.14 9.12 21.81
CA ILE A 127 14.05 10.16 21.29
C ILE A 127 14.09 11.41 22.21
N ASN A 128 12.94 11.87 22.71
CA ASN A 128 12.89 13.02 23.63
C ASN A 128 13.58 12.70 24.97
N ARG A 129 13.52 11.45 25.42
CA ARG A 129 14.21 11.01 26.64
C ARG A 129 15.74 10.96 26.47
N PHE A 130 16.24 10.67 25.26
CA PHE A 130 17.68 10.74 24.97
C PHE A 130 18.20 12.17 24.80
N TRP A 131 17.38 13.09 24.27
CA TRP A 131 17.77 14.49 24.09
C TRP A 131 17.51 15.39 25.32
N GLY A 132 16.63 15.00 26.24
CA GLY A 132 16.26 15.78 27.42
C GLY A 132 17.18 15.62 28.65
N SER A 133 18.31 14.94 28.54
CA SER A 133 19.26 14.72 29.65
C SER A 133 20.61 15.46 29.46
N SER A 134 20.64 16.48 28.61
CA SER A 134 21.83 17.33 28.39
C SER A 134 21.46 18.82 28.35
N GLY A 135 20.55 19.24 29.22
CA GLY A 135 20.23 20.65 29.50
C GLY A 135 19.99 20.84 30.99
#